data_AF-J9ATQ5-F1
#
_entry.id   AF-J9ATQ5-F1
#
_cell.length_a   1.000
_cell.length_b   1.000
_cell.length_c   1.000
_cell.angle_alpha   90.00
_cell.angle_beta   90.00
_cell.angle_gamma   90.00
#
_symmetry.space_group_name_H-M   'P 1'
#
loop_
_entity.id
_entity.type
_entity.pdbx_description
1 polymer ?
#
loop_
_entity_poly.entity_id
_entity_poly.type
_entity_poly.pdbx_seq_one_letter_code
_entity_poly.pdbx_strand_id
1 'polypeptide(L)'
;MLMEDLNNFKREYVFLLQSCIKISLDEQQSIDALQVKLLGSRIHKKRVIDLLNEARAIDPTLPTFESLTLFGNYLDIFGFQRSFADEELALHYICTQLYALYLECTSAHLQHRIAWKRYLYNCDYQLCNKSEIRMLIRTGVPGDLRPTIWKLLIHQQIADIKKKFGKYYFRDLCNTRGSLDETEYRDNHQKQITLDLLRTLPGNIHFMSPTCKGIQQLEQVLRAFCLHNPIIGYCQGMNFIAGTAMLFL
;
A
#
# COMPACT_ATOMS: atom_id res chain seq x y z
N MET A 1 -24.47 -15.56 15.13
CA MET A 1 -25.65 -14.77 14.70
C MET A 1 -25.58 -13.38 15.29
N LEU A 2 -26.01 -13.12 16.54
CA LEU A 2 -26.05 -11.75 17.11
C LEU A 2 -24.77 -10.90 16.98
N MET A 3 -23.58 -11.44 17.24
CA MET A 3 -22.33 -10.68 17.14
C MET A 3 -21.89 -10.43 15.68
N GLU A 4 -22.21 -11.37 14.78
CA GLU A 4 -21.92 -11.24 13.34
C GLU A 4 -22.86 -10.23 12.69
N ASP A 5 -24.14 -10.27 13.04
CA ASP A 5 -25.14 -9.29 12.61
C ASP A 5 -24.78 -7.89 13.10
N LEU A 6 -24.31 -7.77 14.36
CA LEU A 6 -23.84 -6.49 14.90
C LEU A 6 -22.63 -5.94 14.14
N ASN A 7 -21.63 -6.78 13.85
CA ASN A 7 -20.47 -6.36 13.07
C ASN A 7 -20.85 -5.97 11.63
N ASN A 8 -21.81 -6.67 11.02
CA ASN A 8 -22.35 -6.30 9.72
C ASN A 8 -23.04 -4.93 9.80
N PHE A 9 -23.90 -4.67 10.79
CA PHE A 9 -24.51 -3.34 10.95
C PHE A 9 -23.48 -2.23 11.17
N LYS A 10 -22.44 -2.47 11.98
CA LYS A 10 -21.33 -1.53 12.17
C LYS A 10 -20.61 -1.25 10.85
N ARG A 11 -20.34 -2.30 10.07
CA ARG A 11 -19.70 -2.21 8.74
C ARG A 11 -20.55 -1.39 7.77
N GLU A 12 -21.83 -1.71 7.62
CA GLU A 12 -22.73 -0.97 6.73
C GLU A 12 -22.87 0.50 7.17
N TYR A 13 -22.93 0.76 8.48
CA TYR A 13 -22.98 2.12 9.00
C TYR A 13 -21.73 2.94 8.62
N VAL A 14 -20.52 2.41 8.82
CA VAL A 14 -19.29 3.14 8.43
C VAL A 14 -19.14 3.24 6.92
N PHE A 15 -19.62 2.26 6.15
CA PHE A 15 -19.63 2.29 4.69
C PHE A 15 -20.53 3.41 4.14
N LEU A 16 -21.72 3.58 4.72
CA LEU A 16 -22.61 4.68 4.38
C LEU A 16 -21.96 6.04 4.64
N LEU A 17 -21.25 6.20 5.76
CA LEU A 17 -20.52 7.44 6.07
C LEU A 17 -19.35 7.69 5.11
N GLN A 18 -18.62 6.64 4.70
CA GLN A 18 -17.58 6.78 3.67
C GLN A 18 -18.15 7.24 2.32
N SER A 19 -19.40 6.87 2.03
CA SER A 19 -20.09 7.21 0.79
C SER A 19 -20.64 8.65 0.80
N CYS A 20 -20.63 9.33 1.95
CA CYS A 20 -21.06 10.72 2.10
C CYS A 20 -19.95 11.73 1.73
N ILE A 21 -19.40 11.61 0.52
CA ILE A 21 -18.45 12.59 -0.02
C ILE A 21 -19.25 13.66 -0.78
N LYS A 22 -19.07 14.94 -0.44
CA LYS A 22 -19.57 16.05 -1.26
C LYS A 22 -18.41 16.71 -2.00
N ILE A 23 -18.51 16.79 -3.32
CA ILE A 23 -17.59 17.62 -4.09
C ILE A 23 -18.27 18.98 -4.22
N SER A 24 -17.76 19.99 -3.51
CA SER A 24 -18.27 21.36 -3.65
C SER A 24 -17.77 21.89 -4.99
N LEU A 25 -18.67 22.03 -5.96
CA LEU A 25 -18.41 22.69 -7.23
C LEU A 25 -18.61 24.19 -7.03
N ASP A 26 -17.75 24.84 -6.25
CA ASP A 26 -17.81 26.31 -6.11
C ASP A 26 -16.93 26.91 -7.20
N GLU A 27 -17.54 27.54 -8.22
CA GLU A 27 -16.87 28.02 -9.45
C GLU A 27 -15.80 29.12 -9.19
N GLN A 28 -15.68 29.61 -7.96
CA GLN A 28 -14.76 30.69 -7.57
C GLN A 28 -13.57 30.22 -6.70
N GLN A 29 -13.52 28.97 -6.27
CA GLN A 29 -12.37 28.38 -5.60
C GLN A 29 -11.85 27.22 -6.44
N SER A 30 -10.53 27.21 -6.65
CA SER A 30 -9.79 26.15 -7.35
C SER A 30 -10.40 24.75 -7.16
N ILE A 31 -10.50 24.01 -8.26
CA ILE A 31 -11.16 22.71 -8.51
C ILE A 31 -10.79 21.56 -7.54
N ASP A 32 -9.95 21.75 -6.52
CA ASP A 32 -9.26 20.65 -5.83
C ASP A 32 -9.61 20.43 -4.35
N ALA A 33 -10.60 21.12 -3.77
CA ALA A 33 -11.00 20.89 -2.38
C ALA A 33 -12.17 19.87 -2.25
N LEU A 34 -11.84 18.58 -2.17
CA LEU A 34 -12.78 17.54 -1.72
C LEU A 34 -13.21 17.82 -0.27
N GLN A 35 -14.47 18.22 -0.07
CA GLN A 35 -15.04 18.49 1.26
C GLN A 35 -15.93 17.32 1.72
N VAL A 36 -15.49 16.55 2.70
CA VAL A 36 -16.29 15.41 3.20
C VAL A 36 -17.33 15.88 4.20
N LYS A 37 -18.42 16.50 3.74
CA LYS A 37 -19.46 16.99 4.65
C LYS A 37 -20.34 15.87 5.21
N LEU A 38 -20.15 15.54 6.50
CA LEU A 38 -20.97 14.54 7.19
C LEU A 38 -22.29 15.17 7.69
N LEU A 39 -23.42 14.70 7.16
CA LEU A 39 -24.76 15.08 7.64
C LEU A 39 -24.93 14.63 9.09
N GLY A 40 -25.37 15.51 10.00
CA GLY A 40 -25.50 15.19 11.43
C GLY A 40 -24.18 15.16 12.22
N SER A 41 -23.16 15.88 11.73
CA SER A 41 -21.73 15.81 12.10
C SER A 41 -21.41 15.45 13.55
N ARG A 42 -22.01 16.10 14.56
CA ARG A 42 -21.70 15.82 15.98
C ARG A 42 -22.11 14.42 16.44
N ILE A 43 -23.26 13.92 16.01
CA ILE A 43 -23.79 12.60 16.41
C ILE A 43 -22.94 11.50 15.79
N HIS A 44 -22.67 11.61 14.48
CA HIS A 44 -21.87 10.64 13.77
C HIS A 44 -20.40 10.66 14.19
N LYS A 45 -19.82 11.85 14.44
CA LYS A 45 -18.48 12.00 15.03
C LYS A 45 -18.36 11.22 16.33
N LYS A 46 -19.26 11.47 17.29
CA LYS A 46 -19.26 10.76 18.58
C LYS A 46 -19.35 9.25 18.39
N ARG A 47 -20.31 8.78 17.58
CA ARG A 47 -20.51 7.35 17.34
C ARG A 47 -19.31 6.69 16.65
N VAL A 48 -18.67 7.36 15.69
CA VAL A 48 -17.47 6.83 15.02
C VAL A 48 -16.29 6.75 15.99
N ILE A 49 -16.12 7.74 16.87
CA ILE A 49 -15.08 7.70 17.91
C ILE A 49 -15.34 6.57 18.91
N ASP A 50 -16.59 6.36 19.33
CA ASP A 50 -16.96 5.24 20.21
C ASP A 50 -16.64 3.89 19.55
N LEU A 51 -16.98 3.73 18.26
CA LEU A 51 -16.63 2.54 17.47
C LEU A 51 -15.13 2.37 17.30
N LEU A 52 -14.37 3.46 17.14
CA LEU A 52 -12.91 3.43 17.07
C LEU A 52 -12.31 2.95 18.39
N ASN A 53 -12.80 3.42 19.52
CA ASN A 53 -12.31 3.01 20.84
C ASN A 53 -12.58 1.52 21.09
N GLU A 54 -13.76 1.02 20.69
CA GLU A 54 -14.07 -0.42 20.74
C GLU A 54 -13.14 -1.23 19.81
N ALA A 55 -12.96 -0.77 18.57
CA ALA A 55 -12.09 -1.42 17.60
C ALA A 55 -10.63 -1.45 18.07
N ARG A 56 -10.14 -0.39 18.71
CA ARG A 56 -8.80 -0.32 19.30
C ARG A 56 -8.57 -1.31 20.44
N ALA A 57 -9.62 -1.74 21.14
CA ALA A 57 -9.51 -2.81 22.14
C ALA A 57 -9.22 -4.17 21.48
N ILE A 58 -9.58 -4.34 20.21
CA ILE A 58 -9.30 -5.53 19.39
C ILE A 58 -7.96 -5.36 18.66
N ASP A 59 -7.73 -4.20 18.04
CA ASP A 59 -6.52 -3.86 17.30
C ASP A 59 -5.95 -2.51 17.78
N PRO A 60 -4.97 -2.53 18.71
CA PRO A 60 -4.33 -1.32 19.22
C PRO A 60 -3.54 -0.52 18.18
N THR A 61 -3.27 -1.10 16.99
CA THR A 61 -2.51 -0.45 15.92
C THR A 61 -3.32 0.57 15.14
N LEU A 62 -4.65 0.58 15.28
CA LEU A 62 -5.52 1.61 14.72
C LEU A 62 -5.13 3.02 15.22
N PRO A 63 -5.51 4.11 14.52
CA PRO A 63 -5.25 5.48 14.96
C PRO A 63 -6.13 5.90 16.15
N THR A 64 -5.76 6.96 16.86
CA THR A 64 -6.73 7.76 17.64
C THR A 64 -7.20 8.96 16.81
N PHE A 65 -8.32 9.56 17.20
CA PHE A 65 -8.78 10.78 16.52
C PHE A 65 -7.73 11.90 16.65
N GLU A 66 -7.11 12.03 17.82
CA GLU A 66 -6.09 13.04 18.13
C GLU A 66 -4.77 12.76 17.39
N SER A 67 -4.39 11.49 17.19
CA SER A 67 -3.17 11.16 16.43
C SER A 67 -3.28 11.57 14.96
N LEU A 68 -4.51 11.64 14.44
CA LEU A 68 -4.80 12.02 13.05
C LEU A 68 -4.99 13.53 12.86
N THR A 69 -5.41 14.25 13.90
CA THR A 69 -5.79 15.68 13.79
C THR A 69 -4.81 16.61 14.50
N LEU A 70 -4.44 16.30 15.73
CA LEU A 70 -3.64 17.18 16.60
C LEU A 70 -2.15 16.88 16.49
N PHE A 71 -1.77 15.61 16.57
CA PHE A 71 -0.36 15.22 16.65
C PHE A 71 0.23 14.86 15.30
N GLY A 72 -0.60 14.38 14.37
CA GLY A 72 -0.19 13.93 13.04
C GLY A 72 0.88 12.83 13.07
N ASN A 73 0.97 12.07 14.15
CA ASN A 73 2.05 11.11 14.42
C ASN A 73 1.66 9.66 14.11
N TYR A 74 0.46 9.43 13.59
CA TYR A 74 0.02 8.10 13.20
C TYR A 74 0.72 7.65 11.91
N LEU A 75 1.28 6.43 11.96
CA LEU A 75 1.86 5.74 10.82
C LEU A 75 0.97 4.55 10.47
N ASP A 76 0.60 4.43 9.20
CA ASP A 76 -0.09 3.23 8.73
C ASP A 76 0.86 2.03 8.58
N ILE A 77 0.29 0.87 8.26
CA ILE A 77 1.03 -0.40 8.10
C ILE A 77 2.13 -0.37 7.03
N PHE A 78 2.11 0.62 6.13
CA PHE A 78 3.11 0.81 5.08
C PHE A 78 4.11 1.93 5.43
N GLY A 79 3.97 2.58 6.58
CA GLY A 79 4.85 3.65 7.05
C GLY A 79 4.49 5.04 6.54
N PHE A 80 3.27 5.25 6.02
CA PHE A 80 2.81 6.60 5.69
C PHE A 80 2.28 7.32 6.91
N GLN A 81 2.76 8.54 7.11
CA GLN A 81 2.24 9.47 8.08
C GLN A 81 0.88 10.00 7.63
N ARG A 82 -0.16 9.75 8.42
CA ARG A 82 -1.51 10.26 8.16
C ARG A 82 -1.82 11.38 9.13
N SER A 83 -2.08 12.55 8.57
CA SER A 83 -2.48 13.75 9.30
C SER A 83 -3.50 14.50 8.47
N PHE A 84 -4.57 14.96 9.09
CA PHE A 84 -5.68 15.64 8.44
C PHE A 84 -5.98 16.95 9.15
N ALA A 85 -5.96 18.05 8.40
CA ALA A 85 -6.35 19.37 8.90
C ALA A 85 -7.87 19.47 9.11
N ASP A 86 -8.65 18.76 8.28
CA ASP A 86 -10.09 18.68 8.39
C ASP A 86 -10.50 17.46 9.23
N GLU A 87 -11.28 17.71 10.29
CA GLU A 87 -11.85 16.67 11.14
C GLU A 87 -12.71 15.68 10.35
N GLU A 88 -13.42 16.14 9.31
CA GLU A 88 -14.30 15.28 8.54
C GLU A 88 -13.52 14.28 7.67
N LEU A 89 -12.36 14.71 7.13
CA LEU A 89 -11.43 13.81 6.44
C LEU A 89 -10.80 12.78 7.40
N ALA A 90 -10.44 13.20 8.61
CA ALA A 90 -10.00 12.28 9.66
C ALA A 90 -11.09 11.24 10.00
N LEU A 91 -12.35 11.65 10.12
CA LEU A 91 -13.48 10.74 10.35
C LEU A 91 -13.70 9.78 9.18
N HIS A 92 -13.58 10.26 7.94
CA HIS A 92 -13.67 9.43 6.74
C HIS A 92 -12.58 8.36 6.73
N TYR A 93 -11.34 8.74 7.04
CA TYR A 93 -10.22 7.81 7.15
C TYR A 93 -10.47 6.77 8.25
N ILE A 94 -10.93 7.19 9.43
CA ILE A 94 -11.31 6.27 10.52
C ILE A 94 -12.40 5.30 10.06
N CYS A 95 -13.43 5.78 9.36
CA CYS A 95 -14.47 4.91 8.83
C CYS A 95 -13.89 3.87 7.87
N THR A 96 -12.90 4.24 7.05
CA THR A 96 -12.19 3.32 6.14
C THR A 96 -11.45 2.22 6.91
N GLN A 97 -10.75 2.58 7.97
CA GLN A 97 -10.06 1.60 8.84
C GLN A 97 -11.05 0.66 9.55
N LEU A 98 -12.13 1.22 10.11
CA LEU A 98 -13.19 0.45 10.77
C LEU A 98 -13.86 -0.52 9.80
N TYR A 99 -14.18 -0.09 8.58
CA TYR A 99 -14.76 -0.97 7.57
C TYR A 99 -13.85 -2.14 7.24
N ALA A 100 -12.55 -1.89 7.07
CA ALA A 100 -11.57 -2.94 6.81
C ALA A 100 -11.52 -3.95 7.98
N LEU A 101 -11.45 -3.46 9.23
CA LEU A 101 -11.48 -4.33 10.41
C LEU A 101 -12.75 -5.19 10.47
N TYR A 102 -13.93 -4.58 10.32
CA TYR A 102 -15.19 -5.33 10.38
C TYR A 102 -15.32 -6.34 9.24
N LEU A 103 -14.79 -6.02 8.05
CA LEU A 103 -14.72 -6.97 6.94
C LEU A 103 -13.84 -8.17 7.31
N GLU A 104 -12.69 -7.95 7.94
CA GLU A 104 -11.78 -9.02 8.38
C GLU A 104 -12.40 -9.92 9.46
N CYS A 105 -13.29 -9.37 10.30
CA CYS A 105 -14.03 -10.12 11.31
C CYS A 105 -15.17 -10.99 10.74
N THR A 106 -15.53 -10.86 9.46
CA THR A 106 -16.63 -11.65 8.88
C THR A 106 -16.25 -13.12 8.70
N SER A 107 -17.25 -14.00 8.83
CA SER A 107 -17.10 -15.44 8.59
C SER A 107 -16.62 -15.73 7.16
N ALA A 108 -17.17 -15.01 6.17
CA ALA A 108 -16.77 -15.11 4.77
C ALA A 108 -15.29 -14.76 4.55
N HIS A 109 -14.80 -13.66 5.15
CA HIS A 109 -13.39 -13.28 5.04
C HIS A 109 -12.46 -14.29 5.74
N LEU A 110 -12.86 -14.81 6.90
CA LEU A 110 -12.12 -15.86 7.60
C LEU A 110 -12.04 -17.15 6.77
N GLN A 111 -13.15 -17.59 6.19
CA GLN A 111 -13.20 -18.75 5.29
C GLN A 111 -12.31 -18.54 4.06
N HIS A 112 -12.32 -17.34 3.48
CA HIS A 112 -11.45 -16.97 2.36
C HIS A 112 -9.97 -17.04 2.73
N ARG A 113 -9.58 -16.50 3.90
CA ARG A 113 -8.20 -16.64 4.42
C ARG A 113 -7.81 -18.10 4.65
N ILE A 114 -8.72 -18.94 5.16
CA ILE A 114 -8.48 -20.37 5.36
C ILE A 114 -8.30 -21.08 4.01
N ALA A 115 -9.12 -20.76 3.00
CA ALA A 115 -9.01 -21.32 1.65
C ALA A 115 -7.64 -21.00 1.04
N TRP A 116 -7.18 -19.76 1.16
CA TRP A 116 -5.83 -19.36 0.74
C TRP A 116 -4.72 -20.16 1.45
N LYS A 117 -4.79 -20.27 2.78
CA LYS A 117 -3.79 -21.03 3.56
C LYS A 117 -3.78 -22.52 3.17
N ARG A 118 -4.96 -23.12 2.98
CA ARG A 118 -5.10 -24.51 2.53
C ARG A 118 -4.50 -24.70 1.13
N TYR A 119 -4.79 -23.79 0.20
CA TYR A 119 -4.22 -23.86 -1.14
C TYR A 119 -2.69 -23.80 -1.11
N LEU A 120 -2.12 -22.83 -0.39
CA LEU A 120 -0.67 -22.67 -0.26
C LEU A 120 0.02 -23.91 0.33
N TYR A 121 -0.61 -24.53 1.34
CA TYR A 121 -0.12 -25.77 1.92
C TYR A 121 -0.17 -26.94 0.92
N ASN A 122 -1.29 -27.11 0.23
CA ASN A 122 -1.48 -28.19 -0.73
C ASN A 122 -0.57 -28.08 -1.96
N CYS A 123 -0.22 -26.86 -2.38
CA CYS A 123 0.65 -26.65 -3.53
C CYS A 123 2.14 -26.53 -3.16
N ASP A 124 2.52 -26.78 -1.90
CA ASP A 124 3.89 -26.60 -1.39
C ASP A 124 4.49 -25.24 -1.79
N TYR A 125 3.68 -24.17 -1.67
CA TYR A 125 4.04 -22.81 -2.09
C TYR A 125 4.43 -22.64 -3.57
N GLN A 126 4.16 -23.64 -4.42
CA GLN A 126 4.32 -23.57 -5.86
C GLN A 126 2.98 -23.31 -6.54
N LEU A 127 2.73 -22.03 -6.84
CA LEU A 127 1.53 -21.59 -7.54
C LEU A 127 1.54 -22.06 -9.01
N CYS A 128 0.86 -23.18 -9.30
CA CYS A 128 0.61 -23.59 -10.68
C CYS A 128 -0.61 -22.85 -11.25
N ASN A 129 -0.57 -22.48 -12.53
CA ASN A 129 -1.64 -21.75 -13.21
C ASN A 129 -2.90 -22.61 -13.45
N LYS A 130 -3.65 -22.89 -12.38
CA LYS A 130 -4.87 -23.70 -12.34
C LYS A 130 -6.11 -22.81 -12.16
N SER A 131 -7.29 -23.34 -12.47
CA SER A 131 -8.57 -22.63 -12.31
C SER A 131 -8.81 -22.18 -10.85
N GLU A 132 -8.45 -23.01 -9.88
CA GLU A 132 -8.61 -22.75 -8.45
C GLU A 132 -7.84 -21.49 -8.00
N ILE A 133 -6.55 -21.38 -8.28
CA ILE A 133 -5.76 -20.19 -7.92
C ILE A 133 -6.22 -18.93 -8.67
N ARG A 134 -6.65 -19.07 -9.94
CA ARG A 134 -7.21 -17.92 -10.68
C ARG A 134 -8.48 -17.40 -10.01
N MET A 135 -9.33 -18.30 -9.50
CA MET A 135 -10.51 -17.90 -8.75
C MET A 135 -10.12 -17.21 -7.44
N LEU A 136 -9.20 -17.80 -6.66
CA LEU A 136 -8.71 -17.21 -5.42
C LEU A 136 -8.13 -15.80 -5.62
N ILE A 137 -7.32 -15.61 -6.66
CA ILE A 137 -6.76 -14.29 -7.02
C ILE A 137 -7.87 -13.29 -7.36
N ARG A 138 -8.88 -13.69 -8.16
CA ARG A 138 -10.01 -12.82 -8.54
C ARG A 138 -10.88 -12.42 -7.36
N THR A 139 -11.02 -13.30 -6.37
CA THR A 139 -11.69 -12.99 -5.09
C THR A 139 -10.83 -12.14 -4.14
N GLY A 140 -9.59 -11.83 -4.54
CA GLY A 140 -8.68 -10.97 -3.79
C GLY A 140 -7.70 -11.74 -2.89
N VAL A 141 -6.52 -11.16 -2.71
CA VAL A 141 -5.48 -11.68 -1.82
C VAL A 141 -5.56 -10.98 -0.46
N PRO A 142 -5.74 -11.72 0.66
CA PRO A 142 -5.71 -11.17 2.01
C PRO A 142 -4.44 -10.36 2.27
N GLY A 143 -4.56 -9.23 2.97
CA GLY A 143 -3.46 -8.26 3.14
C GLY A 143 -2.19 -8.89 3.73
N ASP A 144 -2.36 -9.72 4.75
CA ASP A 144 -1.29 -10.47 5.42
C ASP A 144 -0.56 -11.47 4.50
N LEU A 145 -1.23 -11.97 3.46
CA LEU A 145 -0.68 -12.95 2.53
C LEU A 145 -0.07 -12.33 1.27
N ARG A 146 -0.33 -11.04 0.96
CA ARG A 146 0.19 -10.37 -0.24
C ARG A 146 1.71 -10.44 -0.38
N PRO A 147 2.52 -10.14 0.66
CA PRO A 147 3.99 -10.23 0.56
C PRO A 147 4.46 -11.61 0.12
N THR A 148 3.86 -12.67 0.66
CA THR A 148 4.23 -14.05 0.37
C THR A 148 3.80 -14.43 -1.05
N ILE A 149 2.52 -14.22 -1.39
CA ILE A 149 1.96 -14.65 -2.67
C ILE A 149 2.59 -13.89 -3.84
N TRP A 150 2.74 -12.57 -3.72
CA TRP A 150 3.34 -11.77 -4.80
C TRP A 150 4.80 -12.14 -5.01
N LYS A 151 5.56 -12.36 -3.94
CA LYS A 151 6.95 -12.84 -4.04
C LYS A 151 7.05 -14.19 -4.74
N LEU A 152 6.16 -15.13 -4.44
CA LEU A 152 6.11 -16.43 -5.11
C LEU A 152 5.83 -16.29 -6.61
N LEU A 153 4.79 -15.53 -6.97
CA LEU A 153 4.44 -15.28 -8.38
C LEU A 153 5.60 -14.64 -9.15
N ILE A 154 6.22 -13.62 -8.57
CA ILE A 154 7.37 -12.93 -9.18
C ILE A 154 8.54 -13.91 -9.33
N HIS A 155 8.88 -14.66 -8.28
CA HIS A 155 10.00 -15.60 -8.29
C HIS A 155 9.83 -16.71 -9.34
N GLN A 156 8.61 -17.19 -9.55
CA GLN A 156 8.31 -18.16 -10.60
C GLN A 156 8.48 -17.55 -11.98
N GLN A 157 8.00 -16.32 -12.18
CA GLN A 157 8.08 -15.63 -13.47
C GLN A 157 9.52 -15.31 -13.88
N ILE A 158 10.43 -15.06 -12.93
CA ILE A 158 11.83 -14.67 -13.19
C ILE A 158 12.85 -15.79 -12.90
N ALA A 159 12.39 -17.04 -12.75
CA ALA A 159 13.24 -18.15 -12.33
C ALA A 159 14.39 -18.43 -13.31
N ASP A 160 14.11 -18.33 -14.61
CA ASP A 160 15.07 -18.44 -15.71
C ASP A 160 16.12 -17.31 -15.69
N ILE A 161 15.68 -16.06 -15.49
CA ILE A 161 16.55 -14.88 -15.36
C ILE A 161 17.47 -15.05 -14.14
N LYS A 162 16.91 -15.43 -12.99
CA LYS A 162 17.71 -15.68 -11.77
C LYS A 162 18.72 -16.80 -11.96
N LYS A 163 18.36 -17.86 -12.68
CA LYS A 163 19.28 -18.96 -12.99
C LYS A 163 20.39 -18.51 -13.94
N LYS A 164 20.08 -17.68 -14.94
CA LYS A 164 21.02 -17.16 -15.93
C LYS A 164 22.08 -16.27 -15.29
N PHE A 165 21.68 -15.32 -14.45
CA PHE A 165 22.59 -14.29 -13.91
C PHE A 165 23.14 -14.62 -12.51
N GLY A 166 22.49 -15.53 -11.78
CA GLY A 166 22.94 -15.98 -10.47
C GLY A 166 22.58 -15.06 -9.30
N LYS A 167 23.00 -15.46 -8.10
CA LYS A 167 22.56 -14.86 -6.82
C LYS A 167 23.10 -13.45 -6.57
N TYR A 168 24.28 -13.13 -7.09
CA TYR A 168 24.98 -11.86 -6.80
C TYR A 168 24.71 -10.77 -7.83
N TYR A 169 23.98 -11.09 -8.91
CA TYR A 169 23.77 -10.20 -10.04
C TYR A 169 23.32 -8.78 -9.68
N PHE A 170 22.30 -8.65 -8.84
CA PHE A 170 21.82 -7.32 -8.40
C PHE A 170 22.92 -6.51 -7.70
N ARG A 171 23.69 -7.16 -6.82
CA ARG A 171 24.80 -6.51 -6.11
C ARG A 171 25.90 -6.09 -7.08
N ASP A 172 26.19 -6.93 -8.07
CA ASP A 172 27.20 -6.66 -9.08
C ASP A 172 26.78 -5.46 -9.96
N LEU A 173 25.51 -5.38 -10.35
CA LEU A 173 24.95 -4.21 -11.03
C LEU A 173 25.06 -2.94 -10.17
N CYS A 174 24.69 -3.00 -8.90
CA CYS A 174 24.82 -1.86 -7.98
C CYS A 174 26.28 -1.38 -7.83
N ASN A 175 27.25 -2.28 -7.94
CA ASN A 175 28.68 -1.95 -7.79
C ASN A 175 29.41 -1.69 -9.12
N THR A 176 28.75 -1.89 -10.26
CA THR A 176 29.33 -1.68 -11.58
C THR A 176 29.77 -0.22 -11.75
N ARG A 177 30.98 0.00 -12.26
CA ARG A 177 31.55 1.33 -12.52
C ARG A 177 32.35 1.30 -13.82
N GLY A 178 32.29 2.38 -14.60
CA GLY A 178 33.14 2.55 -15.78
C GLY A 178 32.80 1.65 -16.97
N SER A 179 31.64 0.98 -16.96
CA SER A 179 31.11 0.33 -18.16
C SER A 179 30.45 1.37 -19.08
N LEU A 180 30.23 1.00 -20.35
CA LEU A 180 29.50 1.83 -21.31
C LEU A 180 28.07 2.09 -20.82
N ASP A 181 27.37 1.04 -20.36
CA ASP A 181 26.00 1.15 -19.83
C ASP A 181 25.93 2.05 -18.57
N GLU A 182 26.99 2.07 -17.76
CA GLU A 182 27.03 2.94 -16.58
C GLU A 182 27.23 4.40 -16.94
N THR A 183 28.04 4.66 -17.97
CA THR A 183 28.17 6.00 -18.56
C THR A 183 26.84 6.46 -19.14
N GLU A 184 26.15 5.60 -19.90
CA GLU A 184 24.83 5.89 -20.47
C GLU A 184 23.78 6.18 -19.38
N TYR A 185 23.75 5.38 -18.30
CA TYR A 185 22.90 5.65 -17.14
C TYR A 185 23.18 7.03 -16.54
N ARG A 186 24.45 7.37 -16.30
CA ARG A 186 24.84 8.64 -15.69
C ARG A 186 24.43 9.83 -16.55
N ASP A 187 24.64 9.73 -17.86
CA ASP A 187 24.42 10.84 -18.78
C ASP A 187 22.92 11.07 -19.07
N ASN A 188 22.12 9.99 -19.14
CA ASN A 188 20.73 10.08 -19.61
C ASN A 188 19.65 9.84 -18.55
N HIS A 189 19.94 9.09 -17.48
CA HIS A 189 18.88 8.60 -16.57
C HIS A 189 19.04 9.06 -15.12
N GLN A 190 20.29 9.19 -14.63
CA GLN A 190 20.57 9.48 -13.22
C GLN A 190 19.84 10.74 -12.74
N LYS A 191 19.93 11.84 -13.50
CA LYS A 191 19.31 13.11 -13.13
C LYS A 191 17.79 12.99 -12.97
N GLN A 192 17.13 12.28 -13.90
CA GLN A 192 15.68 12.10 -13.85
C GLN A 192 15.28 11.22 -12.65
N ILE A 193 16.03 10.14 -12.39
CA ILE A 193 15.79 9.31 -11.20
C ILE A 193 15.89 10.15 -9.94
N THR A 194 16.96 10.93 -9.76
CA THR A 194 17.15 11.77 -8.57
C THR A 194 15.99 12.74 -8.33
N LEU A 195 15.46 13.36 -9.38
CA LEU A 195 14.28 14.25 -9.29
C LEU A 195 13.01 13.49 -8.87
N ASP A 196 12.93 12.20 -9.18
CA ASP A 196 11.75 11.38 -8.95
C ASP A 196 11.74 10.72 -7.57
N LEU A 197 12.90 10.52 -6.95
CA LEU A 197 13.02 9.78 -5.68
C LEU A 197 12.11 10.35 -4.56
N LEU A 198 12.24 11.64 -4.25
CA LEU A 198 11.50 12.26 -3.13
C LEU A 198 9.98 12.43 -3.39
N ARG A 199 9.57 12.44 -4.67
CA ARG A 199 8.16 12.54 -5.07
C ARG A 199 7.49 11.18 -5.27
N THR A 200 8.19 10.07 -5.02
CA THR A 200 7.68 8.71 -5.27
C THR A 200 6.69 8.25 -4.20
N LEU A 201 7.05 8.37 -2.93
CA LEU A 201 6.20 7.95 -1.79
C LEU A 201 6.10 9.10 -0.78
N PRO A 202 5.42 10.21 -1.12
CA PRO A 202 5.30 11.35 -0.23
C PRO A 202 4.64 10.95 1.09
N GLY A 203 5.16 11.46 2.20
CA GLY A 203 4.66 11.18 3.54
C GLY A 203 5.05 9.80 4.10
N ASN A 204 5.80 8.97 3.37
CA ASN A 204 6.35 7.73 3.92
C ASN A 204 7.65 8.00 4.69
N ILE A 205 7.74 7.53 5.93
CA ILE A 205 8.89 7.79 6.83
C ILE A 205 10.25 7.33 6.26
N HIS A 206 10.25 6.34 5.36
CA HIS A 206 11.46 5.81 4.74
C HIS A 206 11.86 6.56 3.45
N PHE A 207 11.04 7.52 3.00
CA PHE A 207 11.20 8.25 1.74
C PHE A 207 11.18 9.79 1.92
N MET A 208 11.12 10.31 3.16
CA MET A 208 10.95 11.75 3.40
C MET A 208 12.18 12.62 3.12
N SER A 209 13.38 12.03 3.13
CA SER A 209 14.65 12.75 2.99
C SER A 209 15.64 11.98 2.11
N PRO A 210 16.54 12.66 1.38
CA PRO A 210 17.60 12.01 0.60
C PRO A 210 18.49 11.06 1.41
N THR A 211 18.59 11.27 2.72
CA THR A 211 19.41 10.44 3.61
C THR A 211 18.68 9.18 4.08
N CYS A 212 17.38 9.05 3.83
CA CYS A 212 16.62 7.88 4.23
C CYS A 212 17.03 6.64 3.42
N LYS A 213 17.05 5.48 4.10
CA LYS A 213 17.42 4.21 3.48
C LYS A 213 16.52 3.82 2.31
N GLY A 214 15.22 4.12 2.37
CA GLY A 214 14.27 3.81 1.30
C GLY A 214 14.59 4.54 0.00
N ILE A 215 15.04 5.79 0.07
CA ILE A 215 15.49 6.57 -1.10
C ILE A 215 16.72 5.92 -1.74
N GLN A 216 17.72 5.58 -0.94
CA GLN A 216 18.94 4.93 -1.44
C GLN A 216 18.64 3.57 -2.08
N GLN A 217 17.75 2.79 -1.46
CA GLN A 217 17.33 1.49 -2.00
C GLN A 217 16.55 1.64 -3.31
N LEU A 218 15.65 2.62 -3.39
CA LEU A 218 14.90 2.90 -4.62
C LEU A 218 15.83 3.32 -5.76
N GLU A 219 16.78 4.22 -5.48
CA GLU A 219 17.80 4.62 -6.46
C GLU A 219 18.61 3.39 -6.94
N GLN A 220 19.04 2.52 -6.03
CA GLN A 220 19.78 1.31 -6.39
C GLN A 220 18.97 0.37 -7.28
N VAL A 221 17.68 0.18 -7.02
CA VAL A 221 16.79 -0.65 -7.84
C VAL A 221 16.62 -0.05 -9.24
N LEU A 222 16.34 1.25 -9.34
CA LEU A 222 16.14 1.93 -10.62
C LEU A 222 17.44 1.95 -11.44
N ARG A 223 18.57 2.26 -10.80
CA ARG A 223 19.90 2.17 -11.43
C ARG A 223 20.21 0.78 -11.92
N ALA A 224 20.02 -0.24 -11.08
CA ALA A 224 20.28 -1.63 -11.47
C ALA A 224 19.40 -2.06 -12.65
N PHE A 225 18.15 -1.59 -12.71
CA PHE A 225 17.29 -1.84 -13.86
C PHE A 225 17.84 -1.21 -15.15
N CYS A 226 18.28 0.05 -15.12
CA CYS A 226 18.89 0.70 -16.29
C CYS A 226 20.11 -0.06 -16.80
N LEU A 227 20.95 -0.57 -15.90
CA LEU A 227 22.13 -1.37 -16.28
C LEU A 227 21.75 -2.78 -16.76
N HIS A 228 20.66 -3.36 -16.24
CA HIS A 228 20.16 -4.65 -16.71
C HIS A 228 19.56 -4.55 -18.11
N ASN A 229 18.90 -3.44 -18.43
CA ASN A 229 18.27 -3.20 -19.72
C ASN A 229 18.46 -1.73 -20.18
N PRO A 230 19.63 -1.40 -20.75
CA PRO A 230 19.95 -0.03 -21.16
C PRO A 230 19.07 0.48 -22.30
N ILE A 231 18.57 -0.42 -23.15
CA ILE A 231 17.65 -0.08 -24.25
C ILE A 231 16.37 0.59 -23.74
N ILE A 232 15.85 0.13 -22.59
CA ILE A 232 14.69 0.76 -21.94
C ILE A 232 15.16 1.91 -21.04
N GLY A 233 16.23 1.68 -20.27
CA GLY A 233 16.72 2.66 -19.30
C GLY A 233 15.68 3.01 -18.25
N TYR A 234 15.57 4.30 -17.93
CA TYR A 234 14.57 4.83 -17.01
C TYR A 234 13.47 5.61 -17.73
N CYS A 235 12.22 5.25 -17.46
CA CYS A 235 11.04 6.03 -17.83
C CYS A 235 10.33 6.55 -16.58
N GLN A 236 9.83 7.78 -16.63
CA GLN A 236 9.03 8.36 -15.55
C GLN A 236 7.80 7.49 -15.27
N GLY A 237 7.60 7.15 -13.99
CA GLY A 237 6.55 6.23 -13.56
C GLY A 237 7.09 4.92 -13.00
N MET A 238 8.29 4.50 -13.45
CA MET A 238 8.95 3.30 -12.93
C MET A 238 9.30 3.41 -11.45
N ASN A 239 9.60 4.63 -10.99
CA ASN A 239 9.79 4.94 -9.58
C ASN A 239 8.60 4.51 -8.72
N PHE A 240 7.36 4.75 -9.15
CA PHE A 240 6.17 4.35 -8.40
C PHE A 240 5.97 2.83 -8.39
N ILE A 241 6.29 2.14 -9.48
CA ILE A 241 6.23 0.67 -9.53
C ILE A 241 7.24 0.08 -8.54
N ALA A 242 8.50 0.52 -8.61
CA ALA A 242 9.56 0.04 -7.72
C ALA A 242 9.28 0.42 -6.24
N GLY A 243 8.89 1.67 -5.99
CA GLY A 243 8.53 2.14 -4.65
C GLY A 243 7.36 1.38 -4.06
N THR A 244 6.30 1.14 -4.84
CA THR A 244 5.16 0.32 -4.38
C THR A 244 5.59 -1.11 -4.10
N ALA A 245 6.41 -1.73 -4.97
CA ALA A 245 6.90 -3.08 -4.74
C ALA A 245 7.71 -3.21 -3.44
N MET A 246 8.51 -2.19 -3.08
CA MET A 246 9.27 -2.15 -1.81
C MET A 246 8.39 -2.10 -0.56
N LEU A 247 7.10 -1.73 -0.66
CA LEU A 247 6.17 -1.78 0.47
C LEU A 247 5.69 -3.20 0.78
N PHE A 248 5.86 -4.15 -0.15
CA PHE A 248 5.35 -5.52 -0.03
C PHE A 248 6.43 -6.61 -0.12
N LEU A 249 7.62 -6.34 -0.67
CA LEU A 249 8.64 -7.34 -1.02
C LEU A 249 9.95 -7.17 -0.26
#